data_AF-A0A7C0UCC9-F1
#
_entry.id   AF-A0A7C0UCC9-F1
#
_cell.length_a   1.000
_cell.length_b   1.000
_cell.length_c   1.000
_cell.angle_alpha   90.00
_cell.angle_beta   90.00
_cell.angle_gamma   90.00
#
_symmetry.space_group_name_H-M   'P 1'
#
loop_
_entity.id
_entity.type
_entity.pdbx_description
1 polymer ?
#
loop_
_entity_poly.entity_id
_entity_poly.type
_entity_poly.pdbx_seq_one_letter_code
_entity_poly.pdbx_strand_id
1 'polypeptide(L)' 'MNVDRVVVIGSGTMGHGIAQVCAQKGISVVMCDVS' A
#
# COMPACT_ATOMS: atom_id res chain seq x y z
N MET A 1 5.36 -18.17 2.34
CA MET A 1 5.93 -16.88 1.93
C MET A 1 5.18 -15.81 2.73
N ASN A 2 5.87 -15.03 3.56
CA ASN A 2 5.24 -14.00 4.40
C ASN A 2 5.57 -12.62 3.79
N VAL A 3 4.57 -11.76 3.64
CA VAL A 3 4.75 -10.41 3.08
C VAL A 3 4.57 -9.42 4.22
N ASP A 4 5.67 -8.89 4.73
CA ASP A 4 5.67 -7.99 5.89
C ASP A 4 5.55 -6.51 5.52
N ARG A 5 6.01 -6.14 4.30
CA ARG A 5 6.00 -4.77 3.81
C ARG A 5 5.74 -4.70 2.31
N VAL A 6 4.93 -3.74 1.89
CA VAL A 6 4.62 -3.45 0.49
C VAL A 6 4.79 -1.95 0.19
N VAL A 7 5.19 -1.66 -1.04
CA VAL A 7 5.18 -0.30 -1.60
C VAL A 7 4.03 -0.19 -2.59
N VAL A 8 3.22 0.85 -2.46
CA VAL A 8 2.18 1.20 -3.43
C VAL A 8 2.64 2.44 -4.19
N ILE A 9 2.82 2.29 -5.50
CA ILE A 9 3.21 3.38 -6.40
C ILE A 9 1.94 3.98 -7.01
N GLY A 10 1.73 5.27 -6.78
CA GLY A 10 0.53 6.01 -7.17
C GLY A 10 -0.45 6.18 -6.01
N SER A 11 -0.80 7.42 -5.69
CA SER A 11 -1.74 7.86 -4.64
C SER A 11 -3.13 8.21 -5.18
N GLY A 12 -3.49 7.70 -6.35
CA GLY A 12 -4.87 7.75 -6.85
C GLY A 12 -5.85 6.93 -5.99
N THR A 13 -7.14 6.94 -6.37
CA THR A 13 -8.19 6.17 -5.66
C THR A 13 -7.87 4.68 -5.55
N MET A 14 -7.32 4.08 -6.61
CA MET A 14 -6.91 2.67 -6.60
C MET A 14 -5.72 2.42 -5.68
N GLY A 15 -4.73 3.32 -5.67
CA GLY A 15 -3.55 3.22 -4.81
C GLY A 15 -3.91 3.23 -3.32
N HIS A 16 -4.78 4.16 -2.93
CA HIS A 16 -5.35 4.19 -1.58
C HIS A 16 -6.14 2.92 -1.25
N GLY A 17 -6.94 2.39 -2.19
CA GLY A 17 -7.68 1.14 -2.00
C GLY A 17 -6.77 -0.05 -1.76
N ILE A 18 -5.69 -0.19 -2.54
CA ILE A 18 -4.68 -1.24 -2.37
C ILE A 18 -3.98 -1.09 -1.01
N ALA A 19 -3.51 0.12 -0.69
CA ALA A 19 -2.87 0.42 0.58
C ALA A 19 -3.77 0.08 1.77
N GLN A 20 -5.06 0.41 1.69
CA GLN A 20 -6.04 0.12 2.73
C GLN A 20 -6.19 -1.39 2.95
N VAL A 21 -6.38 -2.18 1.89
CA VAL A 21 -6.55 -3.63 2.02
C VAL A 21 -5.30 -4.29 2.62
N CYS A 22 -4.10 -3.86 2.20
CA CYS A 22 -2.84 -4.35 2.77
C CYS A 22 -2.70 -3.98 4.25
N ALA A 23 -2.98 -2.73 4.61
CA ALA A 23 -2.90 -2.27 6.00
C ALA A 23 -3.91 -2.98 6.91
N GLN A 24 -5.14 -3.22 6.44
CA GLN A 24 -6.16 -3.99 7.17
C GLN A 24 -5.75 -5.44 7.43
N LYS A 25 -4.83 -5.99 6.62
CA LYS A 25 -4.24 -7.32 6.84
C LYS A 25 -3.00 -7.29 7.74
N GLY A 26 -2.65 -6.13 8.30
CA GLY A 26 -1.48 -5.96 9.18
C GLY A 26 -0.15 -5.84 8.43
N ILE A 27 -0.18 -5.66 7.11
CA ILE A 27 1.02 -5.50 6.29
C ILE A 27 1.45 -4.03 6.35
N SER A 28 2.74 -3.77 6.56
CA SER A 28 3.27 -2.41 6.52
C SER A 28 3.21 -1.85 5.10
N VAL A 29 2.57 -0.71 4.90
CA VAL A 29 2.45 -0.08 3.58
C VAL A 29 3.24 1.22 3.52
N VAL A 30 4.00 1.40 2.45
CA VAL A 30 4.63 2.68 2.09
C VAL A 30 3.97 3.19 0.81
N MET A 31 3.44 4.40 0.87
CA MET A 31 2.89 5.10 -0.29
C MET A 31 4.02 5.89 -0.98
N CYS A 32 4.12 5.77 -2.30
CA CYS A 32 5.06 6.51 -3.11
C CYS A 32 4.32 7.16 -4.29
N ASP A 33 4.40 8.47 -4.39
CA ASP A 33 3.89 9.25 -5.53
C ASP A 33 4.94 10.32 -5.89
N VAL A 34 4.78 10.96 -7.04
CA VAL A 34 5.70 11.99 -7.54
C VAL A 34 5.44 13.39 -6.97
N SER A 35 4.31 13.58 -6.28
CA SER A 35 3.83 14.88 -5.77
C SER A 35 4.04 15.05 -4.28
#